data_AF-A0A6G2FU44-F1
#
_entry.id   AF-A0A6G2FU44-F1
#
_cell.length_a   1.000
_cell.length_b   1.000
_cell.length_c   1.000
_cell.angle_alpha   90.00
_cell.angle_beta   90.00
_cell.angle_gamma   90.00
#
_symmetry.space_group_name_H-M   'P 1'
#
loop_
_entity.id
_entity.type
_entity.pdbx_description
1 polymer ?
#
loop_
_entity_poly.entity_id
_entity_poly.type
_entity_poly.pdbx_seq_one_letter_code
_entity_poly.pdbx_strand_id
1 'polypeptide(L)'
;MLNRASGGVEQKLEEQLRDHHDAISLLFRPLAKDADESAATMKPWTEPELGAAFDDNTVATEFVDGYTILSEHLKSNNGSASLNYPRDLRRVVKYGCVAFYIYMANRHQEISKKGNSRGRLPLVLNYTGDTDNPVADASLDSTRTAHSEIQRATRLGIREVLDRDGYRAYSEEEIYEQLKVREFLEVSRQSEEKRNEDYETFEAIYSSDPASETFEKLVNAVSDAIHHSSSRFNTYTPQTTAQTFGWRAGLLKPRGNRANRRRFRPDPEILESILLSIIKPGGSMSLGELCEELRTRYGIIVGGTERDREHLSAWDIHLGASGTESDPLNNRNYEGFKQAVVDLGFAQEYADGVTIVSTPSKNE
;
A
#
# COMPACT_ATOMS: atom_id res chain seq x y z
N MET A 1 -33.16 25.26 -28.22
CA MET A 1 -32.67 25.74 -26.91
C MET A 1 -31.90 24.60 -26.25
N LEU A 2 -30.57 24.67 -26.22
CA LEU A 2 -29.69 23.86 -25.36
C LEU A 2 -28.27 24.37 -25.63
N ASN A 3 -27.87 25.41 -24.91
CA ASN A 3 -26.47 25.81 -24.84
C ASN A 3 -26.26 26.61 -23.55
N ARG A 4 -25.88 25.92 -22.47
CA ARG A 4 -25.30 26.46 -21.22
C ARG A 4 -25.12 25.30 -20.23
N ALA A 5 -23.96 24.64 -20.27
CA ALA A 5 -23.48 23.79 -19.17
C ALA A 5 -21.97 23.46 -19.21
N SER A 6 -21.24 23.77 -20.30
CA SER A 6 -19.83 23.37 -20.45
C SER A 6 -18.81 24.31 -19.79
N GLY A 7 -19.06 25.63 -19.77
CA GLY A 7 -18.06 26.61 -19.32
C GLY A 7 -17.70 26.53 -17.82
N GLY A 8 -18.60 26.05 -16.96
CA GLY A 8 -18.33 26.00 -15.51
C GLY A 8 -17.44 24.83 -15.08
N VAL A 9 -17.34 23.78 -15.90
CA VAL A 9 -16.49 22.61 -15.60
C VAL A 9 -15.07 22.89 -16.06
N GLU A 10 -14.88 23.41 -17.27
CA GLU A 10 -13.57 23.83 -17.78
C GLU A 10 -12.95 24.91 -16.91
N GLN A 11 -13.73 25.90 -16.48
CA GLN A 11 -13.23 26.97 -15.62
C GLN A 11 -12.86 26.48 -14.21
N LYS A 12 -13.60 25.52 -13.65
CA LYS A 12 -13.24 24.87 -12.37
C LYS A 12 -12.01 23.96 -12.50
N LEU A 13 -11.86 23.28 -13.63
CA LEU A 13 -10.67 22.49 -13.94
C LEU A 13 -9.45 23.40 -14.12
N GLU A 14 -9.59 24.53 -14.81
CA GLU A 14 -8.52 25.53 -14.92
C GLU A 14 -8.17 26.15 -13.56
N GLU A 15 -9.16 26.45 -12.72
CA GLU A 15 -8.94 26.95 -11.36
C GLU A 15 -8.22 25.91 -10.48
N GLN A 16 -8.62 24.63 -10.54
CA GLN A 16 -7.95 23.55 -9.80
C GLN A 16 -6.54 23.25 -10.34
N LEU A 17 -6.34 23.26 -11.66
CA LEU A 17 -5.02 23.07 -12.26
C LEU A 17 -4.07 24.25 -11.99
N ARG A 18 -4.61 25.44 -11.67
CA ARG A 18 -3.87 26.63 -11.22
C ARG A 18 -3.71 26.70 -9.70
N ASP A 19 -4.42 25.88 -8.94
CA ASP A 19 -4.24 25.77 -7.49
C ASP A 19 -3.00 24.91 -7.20
N HIS A 20 -1.91 25.59 -6.85
CA HIS A 20 -0.61 25.00 -6.57
C HIS A 20 -0.52 24.30 -5.20
N HIS A 21 -1.64 24.22 -4.46
CA HIS A 21 -1.69 23.61 -3.13
C HIS A 21 -2.28 22.20 -3.11
N ASP A 22 -2.81 21.71 -4.23
CA ASP A 22 -3.31 20.34 -4.34
C ASP A 22 -2.20 19.36 -4.76
N ALA A 23 -1.83 18.47 -3.84
CA ALA A 23 -0.82 17.43 -4.05
C ALA A 23 -1.17 16.48 -5.22
N ILE A 24 -2.46 16.31 -5.53
CA ILE A 24 -2.92 15.48 -6.64
C ILE A 24 -2.63 16.18 -7.98
N SER A 25 -2.84 17.49 -8.07
CA SER A 25 -2.61 18.28 -9.28
C SER A 25 -1.13 18.35 -9.69
N LEU A 26 -0.20 18.20 -8.75
CA LEU A 26 1.25 18.09 -9.02
C LEU A 26 1.63 16.79 -9.75
N LEU A 27 0.89 15.69 -9.55
CA LEU A 27 1.17 14.39 -10.18
C LEU A 27 0.83 14.37 -11.68
N PHE A 28 -0.03 15.27 -12.14
CA PHE A 28 -0.51 15.29 -13.53
C PHE A 28 0.10 16.41 -14.37
N ARG A 29 0.96 17.26 -13.79
CA ARG A 29 1.71 18.23 -14.59
C ARG A 29 2.86 17.51 -15.29
N PRO A 30 2.94 17.56 -16.63
CA PRO A 30 4.18 17.22 -17.30
C PRO A 30 5.22 18.22 -16.80
N LEU A 31 6.25 17.73 -16.10
CA LEU A 31 7.40 18.53 -15.73
C LEU A 31 8.02 19.03 -17.03
N ALA A 32 7.69 20.27 -17.41
CA ALA A 32 8.41 20.97 -18.44
C ALA A 32 9.85 21.07 -17.95
N LYS A 33 10.78 20.64 -18.80
CA LYS A 33 12.20 20.40 -18.50
C LYS A 33 12.96 21.62 -17.93
N ASP A 34 12.31 22.78 -17.87
CA ASP A 34 12.88 24.09 -17.53
C ASP A 34 11.98 24.92 -16.59
N ALA A 35 11.09 24.28 -15.80
CA ALA A 35 10.28 24.99 -14.82
C ALA A 35 11.12 25.38 -13.59
N ASP A 36 11.09 26.67 -13.23
CA ASP A 36 11.80 27.24 -12.08
C ASP A 36 11.39 26.52 -10.78
N GLU A 37 12.35 25.95 -10.06
CA GLU A 37 12.16 25.13 -8.84
C GLU A 37 11.64 25.95 -7.63
N SER A 38 11.28 27.21 -7.82
CA SER A 38 10.91 28.11 -6.74
C SER A 38 9.54 27.75 -6.14
N ALA A 39 9.62 26.93 -5.10
CA ALA A 39 8.78 26.92 -3.91
C ALA A 39 7.26 26.80 -4.15
N ALA A 40 6.79 25.56 -4.27
CA ALA A 40 5.48 25.23 -3.76
C ALA A 40 5.46 25.55 -2.25
N THR A 41 4.81 26.63 -1.84
CA THR A 41 4.47 26.89 -0.44
C THR A 41 3.36 25.91 -0.03
N MET A 42 3.70 24.63 0.08
CA MET A 42 2.95 23.75 0.98
C MET A 42 3.22 24.26 2.39
N LYS A 43 2.18 24.42 3.21
CA LYS A 43 2.40 24.38 4.66
C LYS A 43 3.21 23.11 4.91
N PRO A 44 4.43 23.19 5.45
CA PRO A 44 5.18 21.98 5.73
C PRO A 44 4.28 21.16 6.65
N TRP A 45 3.79 20.04 6.14
CA TRP A 45 3.30 19.01 7.03
C TRP A 45 4.52 18.60 7.81
N THR A 46 4.58 19.01 9.07
CA THR A 46 5.58 18.49 10.00
C THR A 46 5.21 17.03 10.18
N GLU A 47 5.89 16.15 9.45
CA GLU A 47 5.81 14.72 9.69
C GLU A 47 6.06 14.56 11.20
N PRO A 48 5.18 13.85 11.94
CA PRO A 48 5.47 13.51 13.32
C PRO A 48 6.87 12.87 13.35
N GLU A 49 7.71 13.17 14.34
CA GLU A 49 9.10 12.65 14.43
C GLU A 49 9.11 11.13 14.70
N LEU A 50 8.58 10.36 13.76
CA LEU A 50 8.45 8.90 13.80
C LEU A 50 9.53 8.21 12.96
N GLY A 51 10.45 8.98 12.36
CA GLY A 51 11.57 8.49 11.55
C GLY A 51 11.43 8.88 10.08
N ALA A 52 12.55 9.17 9.40
CA ALA A 52 12.50 9.66 8.03
C ALA A 52 12.06 8.55 7.07
N ALA A 53 11.07 8.84 6.23
CA ALA A 53 10.52 7.87 5.28
C ALA A 53 11.55 7.38 4.25
N PHE A 54 12.62 8.14 4.00
CA PHE A 54 13.67 7.87 3.00
C PHE A 54 15.03 7.53 3.62
N ASP A 55 15.07 7.11 4.88
CA ASP A 55 16.31 6.64 5.50
C ASP A 55 16.80 5.32 4.87
N ASP A 56 18.08 5.03 5.04
CA ASP A 56 18.68 3.77 4.59
C ASP A 56 17.95 2.56 5.22
N ASN A 57 17.72 1.52 4.42
CA ASN A 57 16.97 0.30 4.76
C ASN A 57 15.44 0.46 4.90
N THR A 58 14.87 1.63 4.61
CA THR A 58 13.42 1.79 4.40
C THR A 58 13.01 1.24 3.04
N VAL A 59 11.72 1.00 2.84
CA VAL A 59 11.20 0.53 1.54
C VAL A 59 11.13 1.65 0.50
N ALA A 60 11.19 2.92 0.94
CA ALA A 60 11.10 4.06 0.04
C ALA A 60 12.32 4.18 -0.88
N THR A 61 13.52 3.77 -0.43
CA THR A 61 14.73 3.74 -1.27
C THR A 61 14.54 2.81 -2.47
N GLU A 62 13.93 1.64 -2.26
CA GLU A 62 13.59 0.69 -3.33
C GLU A 62 12.61 1.28 -4.35
N PHE A 63 11.70 2.17 -3.90
CA PHE A 63 10.77 2.84 -4.80
C PHE A 63 11.47 3.89 -5.66
N VAL A 64 12.43 4.63 -5.09
CA VAL A 64 13.24 5.60 -5.86
C VAL A 64 14.00 4.87 -6.97
N ASP A 65 14.61 3.74 -6.65
CA ASP A 65 15.29 2.89 -7.64
C ASP A 65 14.31 2.35 -8.69
N GLY A 66 13.15 1.86 -8.26
CA GLY A 66 12.13 1.35 -9.18
C GLY A 66 11.55 2.43 -10.10
N TYR A 67 11.31 3.65 -9.60
CA TYR A 67 10.94 4.79 -10.44
C TYR A 67 12.07 5.21 -11.39
N THR A 68 13.32 5.11 -10.94
CA THR A 68 14.49 5.42 -11.77
C THR A 68 14.54 4.46 -12.96
N ILE A 69 14.46 3.16 -12.71
CA ILE A 69 14.43 2.12 -13.76
C ILE A 69 13.20 2.30 -14.67
N LEU A 70 12.03 2.55 -14.09
CA LEU A 70 10.82 2.80 -14.88
C LEU A 70 10.99 4.03 -15.79
N SER A 71 11.65 5.09 -15.31
CA SER A 71 11.94 6.29 -16.10
C SER A 71 12.88 6.00 -17.29
N GLU A 72 13.78 5.02 -17.18
CA GLU A 72 14.64 4.60 -18.28
C GLU A 72 13.81 3.99 -19.41
N HIS A 73 12.75 3.23 -19.11
CA HIS A 73 11.81 2.68 -20.11
C HIS A 73 11.03 3.77 -20.85
N LEU A 74 10.75 4.89 -20.18
CA LEU A 74 10.10 6.05 -20.79
C LEU A 74 11.04 6.79 -21.74
N LYS A 75 12.34 6.81 -21.40
CA LYS A 75 13.38 7.50 -22.17
C LYS A 75 13.94 6.64 -23.32
N SER A 76 13.92 5.31 -23.18
CA SER A 76 14.50 4.38 -24.15
C SER A 76 13.64 4.22 -25.41
N ASN A 77 12.32 4.39 -25.29
CA ASN A 77 11.36 4.33 -26.39
C ASN A 77 11.12 5.69 -27.04
N ASN A 78 12.08 6.22 -27.82
CA ASN A 78 11.79 7.28 -28.81
C ASN A 78 12.79 7.24 -29.98
N GLY A 79 12.96 6.07 -30.61
CA GLY A 79 13.40 6.02 -31.99
C GLY A 79 12.24 6.47 -32.89
N SER A 80 12.19 7.75 -33.26
CA SER A 80 11.23 8.39 -34.19
C SER A 80 9.71 8.32 -33.91
N ALA A 81 9.23 7.45 -33.00
CA ALA A 81 7.83 7.38 -32.59
C ALA A 81 7.64 8.13 -31.27
N SER A 82 6.80 9.17 -31.29
CA SER A 82 6.44 10.03 -30.15
C SER A 82 5.99 9.24 -28.92
N LEU A 83 6.41 9.69 -27.73
CA LEU A 83 5.90 9.31 -26.39
C LEU A 83 4.42 8.87 -26.42
N ASN A 84 4.14 7.65 -25.96
CA ASN A 84 2.77 7.19 -25.76
C ASN A 84 2.31 7.60 -24.36
N TYR A 85 2.10 8.91 -24.19
CA TYR A 85 1.79 9.54 -22.90
C TYR A 85 0.73 8.79 -22.08
N PRO A 86 -0.40 8.31 -22.64
CA PRO A 86 -1.39 7.57 -21.86
C PRO A 86 -0.89 6.24 -21.28
N ARG A 87 -0.11 5.47 -22.06
CA ARG A 87 0.46 4.19 -21.60
C ARG A 87 1.53 4.42 -20.55
N ASP A 88 2.40 5.38 -20.81
CA ASP A 88 3.56 5.69 -19.98
C ASP A 88 3.13 6.28 -18.64
N LEU A 89 2.17 7.21 -18.65
CA LEU A 89 1.53 7.73 -17.44
C LEU A 89 0.83 6.61 -16.66
N ARG A 90 0.14 5.69 -17.35
CA ARG A 90 -0.51 4.55 -16.70
C ARG A 90 0.51 3.70 -15.94
N ARG A 91 1.66 3.39 -16.52
CA ARG A 91 2.72 2.62 -15.85
C ARG A 91 3.22 3.31 -14.58
N VAL A 92 3.51 4.61 -14.67
CA VAL A 92 3.95 5.41 -13.51
C VAL A 92 2.91 5.41 -12.40
N VAL A 93 1.64 5.68 -12.75
CA VAL A 93 0.54 5.71 -11.77
C VAL A 93 0.32 4.33 -11.14
N LYS A 94 0.39 3.25 -11.94
CA LYS A 94 0.21 1.87 -11.47
C LYS A 94 1.34 1.43 -10.55
N TYR A 95 2.59 1.76 -10.90
CA TYR A 95 3.72 1.53 -10.00
C TYR A 95 3.58 2.34 -8.70
N GLY A 96 3.18 3.61 -8.80
CA GLY A 96 2.93 4.43 -7.62
C GLY A 96 1.86 3.88 -6.70
N CYS A 97 0.85 3.20 -7.25
CA CYS A 97 -0.12 2.49 -6.44
C CYS A 97 0.50 1.30 -5.68
N VAL A 98 1.38 0.55 -6.32
CA VAL A 98 2.10 -0.55 -5.65
C VAL A 98 3.00 0.01 -4.54
N ALA A 99 3.80 1.02 -4.85
CA ALA A 99 4.69 1.69 -3.91
C ALA A 99 3.93 2.22 -2.69
N PHE A 100 2.82 2.93 -2.90
CA PHE A 100 2.01 3.45 -1.80
C PHE A 100 1.44 2.35 -0.90
N TYR A 101 0.95 1.25 -1.49
CA TYR A 101 0.42 0.14 -0.70
C TYR A 101 1.53 -0.55 0.12
N ILE A 102 2.68 -0.83 -0.50
CA ILE A 102 3.83 -1.44 0.17
C ILE A 102 4.35 -0.53 1.28
N TYR A 103 4.44 0.78 1.03
CA TYR A 103 4.83 1.78 2.02
C TYR A 103 3.96 1.68 3.27
N MET A 104 2.63 1.78 3.10
CA MET A 104 1.69 1.69 4.22
C MET A 104 1.83 0.38 4.99
N ALA A 105 2.00 -0.74 4.27
CA ALA A 105 2.11 -2.06 4.88
C ALA A 105 3.40 -2.26 5.69
N ASN A 106 4.50 -1.61 5.31
CA ASN A 106 5.81 -1.73 5.99
C ASN A 106 6.06 -0.66 7.05
N ARG A 107 5.32 0.46 7.01
CA ARG A 107 5.64 1.65 7.81
C ARG A 107 5.77 1.38 9.30
N HIS A 108 4.93 0.52 9.88
CA HIS A 108 5.02 0.18 11.31
C HIS A 108 6.39 -0.40 11.69
N GLN A 109 6.93 -1.34 10.91
CA GLN A 109 8.23 -1.94 11.22
C GLN A 109 9.35 -0.90 11.15
N GLU A 110 9.28 0.00 10.17
CA GLU A 110 10.28 1.04 9.93
C GLU A 110 10.34 2.08 11.05
N ILE A 111 9.19 2.45 11.62
CA ILE A 111 9.11 3.47 12.68
C ILE A 111 9.08 2.87 14.09
N SER A 112 8.93 1.55 14.22
CA SER A 112 8.88 0.92 15.55
C SER A 112 10.26 0.93 16.21
N LYS A 113 10.29 0.99 17.55
CA LYS A 113 11.53 0.90 18.34
C LYS A 113 12.32 -0.41 18.13
N LYS A 114 11.69 -1.44 17.56
CA LYS A 114 12.33 -2.72 17.24
C LYS A 114 13.01 -2.71 15.86
N GLY A 115 12.79 -1.67 15.06
CA GLY A 115 13.27 -1.57 13.69
C GLY A 115 12.74 -2.70 12.78
N ASN A 116 13.30 -2.77 11.57
CA ASN A 116 12.92 -3.75 10.55
C ASN A 116 13.49 -5.16 10.83
N SER A 117 13.14 -5.75 11.96
CA SER A 117 13.68 -7.04 12.41
C SER A 117 13.16 -8.27 11.65
N ARG A 118 12.04 -8.13 10.92
CA ARG A 118 11.37 -9.22 10.19
C ARG A 118 11.52 -9.13 8.66
N GLY A 119 12.26 -8.14 8.16
CA GLY A 119 12.35 -7.84 6.74
C GLY A 119 11.04 -7.24 6.18
N ARG A 120 10.91 -7.17 4.85
CA ARG A 120 9.70 -6.62 4.20
C ARG A 120 8.47 -7.46 4.49
N LEU A 121 7.30 -6.84 4.60
CA LEU A 121 6.03 -7.56 4.75
C LEU A 121 5.76 -8.45 3.51
N PRO A 122 5.52 -9.77 3.70
CA PRO A 122 5.25 -10.67 2.59
C PRO A 122 3.93 -10.37 1.88
N LEU A 123 3.97 -10.19 0.57
CA LEU A 123 2.83 -10.05 -0.31
C LEU A 123 2.72 -11.30 -1.19
N VAL A 124 2.09 -12.35 -0.66
CA VAL A 124 1.93 -13.61 -1.39
C VAL A 124 0.92 -13.44 -2.52
N LEU A 125 1.37 -13.46 -3.77
CA LEU A 125 0.50 -13.38 -4.93
C LEU A 125 -0.12 -14.74 -5.24
N ASN A 126 -1.45 -14.76 -5.40
CA ASN A 126 -2.19 -15.97 -5.73
C ASN A 126 -2.48 -16.05 -7.24
N TYR A 127 -1.68 -16.85 -7.94
CA TYR A 127 -1.81 -17.22 -9.35
C TYR A 127 -2.34 -18.64 -9.57
N THR A 128 -2.67 -19.38 -8.51
CA THR A 128 -3.27 -20.73 -8.65
C THR A 128 -4.63 -20.72 -9.37
N GLY A 129 -5.30 -19.57 -9.41
CA GLY A 129 -6.62 -19.39 -10.02
C GLY A 129 -7.79 -19.73 -9.09
N ASP A 130 -7.53 -20.51 -8.03
CA ASP A 130 -8.53 -21.00 -7.08
C ASP A 130 -8.45 -20.25 -5.74
N THR A 131 -9.56 -20.31 -4.99
CA THR A 131 -9.67 -19.68 -3.66
C THR A 131 -9.50 -20.64 -2.49
N ASP A 132 -9.46 -21.94 -2.77
CA ASP A 132 -9.44 -23.03 -1.78
C ASP A 132 -8.16 -23.85 -1.95
N ASN A 133 -7.04 -23.25 -1.55
CA ASN A 133 -5.72 -23.87 -1.57
C ASN A 133 -4.77 -23.13 -0.62
N PRO A 134 -3.64 -23.76 -0.22
CA PRO A 134 -2.72 -23.16 0.75
C PRO A 134 -2.16 -21.80 0.35
N VAL A 135 -1.94 -21.53 -0.94
CA VAL A 135 -1.45 -20.22 -1.41
C VAL A 135 -2.54 -19.16 -1.32
N ALA A 136 -3.78 -19.52 -1.64
CA ALA A 136 -4.91 -18.63 -1.50
C ALA A 136 -5.15 -18.23 -0.03
N ASP A 137 -4.89 -19.12 0.92
CA ASP A 137 -4.96 -18.83 2.35
C ASP A 137 -3.75 -18.01 2.82
N ALA A 138 -2.52 -18.36 2.42
CA ALA A 138 -1.33 -17.56 2.71
C ALA A 138 -1.43 -16.12 2.14
N SER A 139 -2.01 -15.96 0.95
CA SER A 139 -2.30 -14.65 0.36
C SER A 139 -3.35 -13.87 1.14
N LEU A 140 -4.40 -14.55 1.63
CA LEU A 140 -5.40 -13.92 2.49
C LEU A 140 -4.77 -13.48 3.82
N ASP A 141 -3.95 -14.32 4.43
CA ASP A 141 -3.25 -13.99 5.68
C ASP A 141 -2.24 -12.87 5.48
N SER A 142 -1.52 -12.84 4.35
CA SER A 142 -0.68 -11.71 3.95
C SER A 142 -1.46 -10.38 3.93
N THR A 143 -2.67 -10.36 3.34
CA THR A 143 -3.50 -9.13 3.35
C THR A 143 -3.98 -8.75 4.75
N ARG A 144 -4.25 -9.72 5.63
CA ARG A 144 -4.63 -9.47 7.03
C ARG A 144 -3.46 -8.92 7.82
N THR A 145 -2.26 -9.47 7.63
CA THR A 145 -1.02 -8.98 8.24
C THR A 145 -0.72 -7.56 7.79
N ALA A 146 -0.81 -7.26 6.49
CA ALA A 146 -0.66 -5.89 5.98
C ALA A 146 -1.62 -4.90 6.65
N HIS A 147 -2.89 -5.28 6.78
CA HIS A 147 -3.89 -4.48 7.48
C HIS A 147 -3.57 -4.29 8.97
N SER A 148 -3.10 -5.34 9.65
CA SER A 148 -2.71 -5.26 11.06
C SER A 148 -1.51 -4.33 11.27
N GLU A 149 -0.51 -4.39 10.41
CA GLU A 149 0.64 -3.49 10.48
C GLU A 149 0.25 -2.03 10.22
N ILE A 150 -0.67 -1.77 9.28
CA ILE A 150 -1.22 -0.42 9.05
C ILE A 150 -1.93 0.11 10.30
N GLN A 151 -2.72 -0.73 10.99
CA GLN A 151 -3.35 -0.33 12.25
C GLN A 151 -2.30 -0.03 13.33
N ARG A 152 -1.25 -0.84 13.44
CA ARG A 152 -0.16 -0.62 14.39
C ARG A 152 0.61 0.67 14.10
N ALA A 153 0.89 0.98 12.83
CA ALA A 153 1.48 2.26 12.43
C ALA A 153 0.56 3.43 12.82
N THR A 154 -0.74 3.29 12.58
CA THR A 154 -1.74 4.30 12.95
C THR A 154 -1.73 4.57 14.46
N ARG A 155 -1.63 3.53 15.29
CA ARG A 155 -1.55 3.64 16.75
C ARG A 155 -0.30 4.40 17.22
N LEU A 156 0.83 4.23 16.55
CA LEU A 156 2.03 5.04 16.82
C LEU A 156 1.81 6.51 16.47
N GLY A 157 1.16 6.79 15.34
CA GLY A 157 0.76 8.16 14.97
C GLY A 157 -0.20 8.80 15.97
N ILE A 158 -1.20 8.05 16.44
CA ILE A 158 -2.15 8.51 17.48
C ILE A 158 -1.41 8.83 18.77
N ARG A 159 -0.51 7.94 19.20
CA ARG A 159 0.33 8.15 20.38
C ARG A 159 1.10 9.45 20.30
N GLU A 160 1.76 9.70 19.17
CA GLU A 160 2.57 10.90 18.96
C GLU A 160 1.71 12.17 18.98
N VAL A 161 0.55 12.16 18.32
CA VAL A 161 -0.38 13.29 18.33
C VAL A 161 -0.88 13.58 19.74
N LEU A 162 -1.31 12.56 20.49
CA LEU A 162 -1.80 12.73 21.85
C LEU A 162 -0.69 13.21 22.81
N ASP A 163 0.55 12.76 22.62
CA ASP A 163 1.70 13.19 23.42
C ASP A 163 2.00 14.67 23.17
N ARG A 164 2.10 15.06 21.89
CA ARG A 164 2.33 16.44 21.45
C ARG A 164 1.24 17.39 21.97
N ASP A 165 -0.01 16.93 22.00
CA ASP A 165 -1.15 17.71 22.48
C ASP A 165 -1.24 17.73 24.02
N GLY A 166 -0.31 17.06 24.73
CA GLY A 166 -0.10 17.18 26.18
C GLY A 166 -0.82 16.12 27.03
N TYR A 167 -1.55 15.19 26.41
CA TYR A 167 -2.37 14.21 27.13
C TYR A 167 -1.57 13.18 27.93
N ARG A 168 -0.26 13.07 27.71
CA ARG A 168 0.62 12.22 28.51
C ARG A 168 0.67 12.61 29.99
N ALA A 169 0.53 13.91 30.28
CA ALA A 169 0.61 14.43 31.64
C ALA A 169 -0.72 14.31 32.42
N TYR A 170 -1.81 13.92 31.75
CA TYR A 170 -3.14 13.93 32.33
C TYR A 170 -3.34 12.76 33.29
N SER A 171 -4.00 13.02 34.42
CA SER A 171 -4.49 11.97 35.31
C SER A 171 -5.67 11.22 34.69
N GLU A 172 -6.03 10.07 35.28
CA GLU A 172 -7.19 9.31 34.82
C GLU A 172 -8.49 10.12 34.97
N GLU A 173 -8.64 10.89 36.04
CA GLU A 173 -9.77 11.82 36.24
C GLU A 173 -9.81 12.92 35.17
N GLU A 174 -8.67 13.52 34.83
CA GLU A 174 -8.60 14.55 33.79
C GLU A 174 -9.01 14.00 32.42
N ILE A 175 -8.61 12.77 32.10
CA ILE A 175 -9.07 12.09 30.87
C ILE A 175 -10.59 11.85 30.91
N TYR A 176 -11.16 11.41 32.03
CA TYR A 176 -12.62 11.25 32.16
C TYR A 176 -13.37 12.58 31.95
N GLU A 177 -12.83 13.70 32.43
CA GLU A 177 -13.44 15.02 32.15
C GLU A 177 -13.39 15.35 30.64
N GLN A 178 -12.28 15.05 29.95
CA GLN A 178 -12.19 15.22 28.49
C GLN A 178 -13.18 14.31 27.73
N LEU A 179 -13.39 13.08 28.21
CA LEU A 179 -14.39 12.16 27.64
C LEU A 179 -15.82 12.72 27.76
N LYS A 180 -16.17 13.31 28.90
CA LYS A 180 -17.50 13.92 29.13
C LYS A 180 -17.76 15.10 28.20
N VAL A 181 -16.75 15.93 27.94
CA VAL A 181 -16.86 17.07 27.00
C VAL A 181 -16.68 16.67 25.54
N ARG A 182 -16.44 15.38 25.26
CA ARG A 182 -16.42 14.78 23.91
C ARG A 182 -15.24 15.25 23.04
N GLU A 183 -14.11 15.59 23.67
CA GLU A 183 -12.94 16.18 23.01
C GLU A 183 -12.32 15.25 21.95
N PHE A 184 -12.29 13.94 22.21
CA PHE A 184 -11.53 12.98 21.41
C PHE A 184 -12.26 12.42 20.18
N LEU A 185 -13.58 12.59 20.08
CA LEU A 185 -14.38 11.95 19.03
C LEU A 185 -15.44 12.88 18.48
N GLU A 186 -15.46 13.02 17.15
CA GLU A 186 -16.57 13.63 16.43
C GLU A 186 -17.42 12.55 15.75
N VAL A 187 -18.70 12.46 16.14
CA VAL A 187 -19.62 11.42 15.67
C VAL A 187 -20.64 12.01 14.68
N SER A 188 -20.68 11.50 13.45
CA SER A 188 -21.66 11.90 12.43
C SER A 188 -22.94 11.05 12.54
N ARG A 189 -23.79 11.41 13.51
CA ARG A 189 -25.10 10.79 13.73
C ARG A 189 -26.18 11.86 13.78
N GLN A 190 -27.30 11.60 13.11
CA GLN A 190 -28.47 12.48 13.13
C GLN A 190 -29.29 12.37 14.43
N SER A 191 -29.30 11.20 15.06
CA SER A 191 -29.99 10.97 16.34
C SER A 191 -29.06 11.29 17.51
N GLU A 192 -29.54 12.09 18.46
CA GLU A 192 -28.82 12.41 19.69
C GLU A 192 -28.61 11.20 20.60
N GLU A 193 -29.62 10.33 20.70
CA GLU A 193 -29.54 9.07 21.44
C GLU A 193 -28.37 8.20 20.94
N LYS A 194 -28.28 8.02 19.61
CA LYS A 194 -27.18 7.26 18.99
C LYS A 194 -25.81 7.91 19.16
N ARG A 195 -25.75 9.24 19.23
CA ARG A 195 -24.49 9.94 19.57
C ARG A 195 -24.07 9.60 21.00
N ASN A 196 -25.00 9.66 21.94
CA ASN A 196 -24.72 9.37 23.34
C ASN A 196 -24.26 7.91 23.51
N GLU A 197 -24.93 6.95 22.85
CA GLU A 197 -24.50 5.54 22.81
C GLU A 197 -23.05 5.38 22.29
N ASP A 198 -22.68 6.13 21.25
CA ASP A 198 -21.34 6.07 20.66
C ASP A 198 -20.27 6.66 21.61
N TYR A 199 -20.60 7.71 22.38
CA TYR A 199 -19.71 8.25 23.42
C TYR A 199 -19.60 7.34 24.65
N GLU A 200 -20.72 6.77 25.12
CA GLU A 200 -20.72 5.76 26.21
C GLU A 200 -19.91 4.52 25.82
N THR A 201 -20.01 4.11 24.56
CA THR A 201 -19.17 3.02 24.01
C THR A 201 -17.69 3.38 24.09
N PHE A 202 -17.32 4.61 23.73
CA PHE A 202 -15.92 5.04 23.81
C PHE A 202 -15.39 5.10 25.24
N GLU A 203 -16.19 5.64 26.17
CA GLU A 203 -15.87 5.64 27.60
C GLU A 203 -15.70 4.21 28.13
N ALA A 204 -16.56 3.28 27.72
CA ALA A 204 -16.44 1.87 28.09
C ALA A 204 -15.16 1.22 27.52
N ILE A 205 -14.79 1.52 26.27
CA ILE A 205 -13.52 1.05 25.68
C ILE A 205 -12.34 1.54 26.52
N TYR A 206 -12.30 2.82 26.87
CA TYR A 206 -11.23 3.38 27.71
C TYR A 206 -11.19 2.73 29.11
N SER A 207 -12.35 2.60 29.76
CA SER A 207 -12.46 2.08 31.13
C SER A 207 -12.11 0.60 31.25
N SER A 208 -12.32 -0.16 30.18
CA SER A 208 -12.06 -1.61 30.12
C SER A 208 -10.68 -1.96 29.57
N ASP A 209 -9.89 -0.98 29.12
CA ASP A 209 -8.56 -1.24 28.60
C ASP A 209 -7.63 -1.77 29.72
N PRO A 210 -6.93 -2.90 29.47
CA PRO A 210 -6.12 -3.56 30.49
C PRO A 210 -4.76 -2.89 30.75
N ALA A 211 -4.39 -1.84 30.02
CA ALA A 211 -3.12 -1.16 30.22
C ALA A 211 -3.06 -0.49 31.61
N SER A 212 -1.90 -0.55 32.25
CA SER A 212 -1.70 0.05 33.58
C SER A 212 -1.51 1.56 33.53
N GLU A 213 -0.96 2.08 32.42
CA GLU A 213 -0.70 3.51 32.26
C GLU A 213 -1.88 4.22 31.58
N THR A 214 -2.37 5.29 32.21
CA THR A 214 -3.47 6.14 31.73
C THR A 214 -3.31 6.57 30.27
N PHE A 215 -2.11 7.04 29.91
CA PHE A 215 -1.82 7.49 28.56
C PHE A 215 -1.91 6.35 27.54
N GLU A 216 -1.42 5.15 27.87
CA GLU A 216 -1.55 3.99 26.98
C GLU A 216 -3.01 3.56 26.84
N LYS A 217 -3.81 3.57 27.93
CA LYS A 217 -5.26 3.31 27.84
C LYS A 217 -5.94 4.26 26.86
N LEU A 218 -5.61 5.56 26.92
CA LEU A 218 -6.16 6.58 26.03
C LEU A 218 -5.78 6.31 24.56
N VAL A 219 -4.49 6.04 24.31
CA VAL A 219 -3.99 5.70 22.96
C VAL A 219 -4.74 4.50 22.39
N ASN A 220 -4.94 3.47 23.19
CA ASN A 220 -5.62 2.24 22.79
C ASN A 220 -7.09 2.54 22.49
N ALA A 221 -7.77 3.25 23.38
CA ALA A 221 -9.18 3.59 23.21
C ALA A 221 -9.42 4.39 21.93
N VAL A 222 -8.62 5.45 21.69
CA VAL A 222 -8.73 6.27 20.47
C VAL A 222 -8.45 5.42 19.23
N SER A 223 -7.43 4.57 19.26
CA SER A 223 -7.09 3.66 18.16
C SER A 223 -8.22 2.68 17.86
N ASP A 224 -8.77 2.05 18.90
CA ASP A 224 -9.84 1.06 18.78
C ASP A 224 -11.14 1.71 18.33
N ALA A 225 -11.45 2.92 18.80
CA ALA A 225 -12.56 3.71 18.30
C ALA A 225 -12.41 3.95 16.79
N ILE A 226 -11.24 4.41 16.33
CA ILE A 226 -10.99 4.63 14.90
C ILE A 226 -11.13 3.33 14.10
N HIS A 227 -10.62 2.20 14.58
CA HIS A 227 -10.56 0.96 13.79
C HIS A 227 -11.80 0.07 13.86
N HIS A 228 -12.53 0.03 14.98
CA HIS A 228 -13.70 -0.85 15.16
C HIS A 228 -15.02 -0.19 14.77
N SER A 229 -15.10 1.14 14.75
CA SER A 229 -16.38 1.86 14.65
C SER A 229 -16.57 2.58 13.32
N SER A 230 -16.19 1.90 12.24
CA SER A 230 -16.17 2.39 10.84
C SER A 230 -17.53 2.80 10.24
N SER A 231 -18.63 2.75 11.00
CA SER A 231 -19.95 3.29 10.60
C SER A 231 -20.56 4.27 11.60
N ARG A 232 -19.88 4.51 12.73
CA ARG A 232 -20.30 5.38 13.84
C ARG A 232 -19.51 6.69 13.81
N PHE A 233 -18.21 6.60 13.61
CA PHE A 233 -17.33 7.75 13.50
C PHE A 233 -17.13 8.11 12.03
N ASN A 234 -17.09 9.41 11.72
CA ASN A 234 -16.97 9.92 10.34
C ASN A 234 -15.55 9.76 9.79
N THR A 235 -14.96 8.59 9.96
CA THR A 235 -13.54 8.36 9.71
C THR A 235 -13.34 7.20 8.75
N TYR A 236 -12.75 7.49 7.59
CA TYR A 236 -12.12 6.46 6.79
C TYR A 236 -10.92 5.94 7.58
N THR A 237 -10.98 4.69 8.02
CA THR A 237 -9.87 4.10 8.79
C THR A 237 -8.70 3.85 7.84
N PRO A 238 -7.43 4.04 8.25
CA PRO A 238 -6.28 3.77 7.39
C PRO A 238 -6.29 2.37 6.78
N GLN A 239 -6.78 1.38 7.53
CA GLN A 239 -7.01 0.02 7.03
C GLN A 239 -8.05 -0.03 5.90
N THR A 240 -9.23 0.56 6.09
CA THR A 240 -10.30 0.55 5.07
C THR A 240 -9.90 1.35 3.85
N THR A 241 -9.14 2.44 4.02
CA THR A 241 -8.50 3.21 2.95
C THR A 241 -7.52 2.34 2.18
N ALA A 242 -6.57 1.68 2.84
CA ALA A 242 -5.59 0.81 2.18
C ALA A 242 -6.24 -0.37 1.47
N GLN A 243 -7.25 -1.00 2.09
CA GLN A 243 -8.03 -2.06 1.47
C GLN A 243 -8.74 -1.55 0.22
N THR A 244 -9.42 -0.39 0.33
CA THR A 244 -10.18 0.22 -0.77
C THR A 244 -9.27 0.60 -1.92
N PHE A 245 -8.15 1.20 -1.58
CA PHE A 245 -7.09 1.55 -2.48
C PHE A 245 -6.56 0.32 -3.22
N GLY A 246 -6.18 -0.74 -2.49
CA GLY A 246 -5.62 -1.95 -3.08
C GLY A 246 -6.53 -2.62 -4.13
N TRP A 247 -7.84 -2.72 -3.89
CA TRP A 247 -8.74 -3.33 -4.89
C TRP A 247 -9.11 -2.38 -6.03
N ARG A 248 -9.17 -1.06 -5.79
CA ARG A 248 -9.40 -0.06 -6.85
C ARG A 248 -8.19 0.11 -7.77
N ALA A 249 -6.98 0.07 -7.21
CA ALA A 249 -5.73 0.12 -7.95
C ALA A 249 -5.55 -1.11 -8.85
N GLY A 250 -6.12 -2.25 -8.43
CA GLY A 250 -6.01 -3.53 -9.13
C GLY A 250 -5.02 -4.50 -8.51
N LEU A 251 -4.54 -4.24 -7.29
CA LEU A 251 -3.62 -5.11 -6.56
C LEU A 251 -4.34 -6.29 -5.87
N LEU A 252 -5.57 -6.06 -5.40
CA LEU A 252 -6.36 -7.02 -4.64
C LEU A 252 -7.58 -7.55 -5.41
N LYS A 253 -7.85 -8.86 -5.29
CA LYS A 253 -9.05 -9.53 -5.83
C LYS A 253 -9.77 -10.38 -4.79
N PRO A 254 -11.09 -10.60 -4.92
CA PRO A 254 -11.98 -10.05 -5.94
C PRO A 254 -12.28 -8.56 -5.71
N ARG A 255 -12.72 -7.86 -6.78
CA ARG A 255 -13.08 -6.42 -6.73
C ARG A 255 -14.48 -6.20 -6.16
N GLY A 256 -14.75 -4.97 -5.71
CA GLY A 256 -16.09 -4.54 -5.27
C GLY A 256 -16.31 -4.63 -3.76
N ASN A 257 -17.33 -3.93 -3.26
CA ASN A 257 -17.51 -3.65 -1.83
C ASN A 257 -17.97 -4.87 -1.01
N ARG A 258 -18.56 -5.89 -1.62
CA ARG A 258 -19.06 -7.11 -0.94
C ARG A 258 -18.00 -8.22 -0.82
N ALA A 259 -16.76 -7.97 -1.28
CA ALA A 259 -15.67 -8.93 -1.23
C ALA A 259 -14.99 -8.91 0.15
N ASN A 260 -15.27 -9.93 0.96
CA ASN A 260 -14.76 -10.03 2.34
C ASN A 260 -13.40 -10.77 2.44
N ARG A 261 -13.04 -11.59 1.44
CA ARG A 261 -11.78 -12.34 1.39
C ARG A 261 -10.94 -11.88 0.20
N ARG A 262 -10.18 -10.80 0.41
CA ARG A 262 -9.29 -10.24 -0.61
C ARG A 262 -7.92 -10.91 -0.54
N ARG A 263 -7.30 -11.08 -1.70
CA ARG A 263 -6.00 -11.72 -1.91
C ARG A 263 -5.18 -10.89 -2.88
N PHE A 264 -3.87 -10.94 -2.76
CA PHE A 264 -2.99 -10.30 -3.74
C PHE A 264 -3.06 -11.06 -5.05
N ARG A 265 -3.57 -10.39 -6.09
CA ARG A 265 -3.63 -10.92 -7.45
C ARG A 265 -3.67 -9.73 -8.40
N PRO A 266 -2.51 -9.12 -8.65
CA PRO A 266 -2.43 -7.88 -9.39
C PRO A 266 -3.02 -8.04 -10.79
N ASP A 267 -3.63 -6.97 -11.28
CA ASP A 267 -4.02 -6.88 -12.68
C ASP A 267 -2.79 -6.82 -13.59
N PRO A 268 -2.92 -7.21 -14.87
CA PRO A 268 -1.81 -7.20 -15.82
C PRO A 268 -1.05 -5.87 -15.86
N GLU A 269 -1.75 -4.73 -15.79
CA GLU A 269 -1.12 -3.40 -15.79
C GLU A 269 -0.32 -3.10 -14.52
N ILE A 270 -0.74 -3.65 -13.38
CA ILE A 270 0.02 -3.54 -12.11
C ILE A 270 1.26 -4.43 -12.21
N LEU A 271 1.09 -5.67 -12.66
CA LEU A 271 2.21 -6.60 -12.83
C LEU A 271 3.26 -6.05 -13.80
N GLU A 272 2.85 -5.56 -14.97
CA GLU A 272 3.73 -4.90 -15.95
C GLU A 272 4.55 -3.78 -15.29
N SER A 273 3.90 -2.92 -14.50
CA SER A 273 4.56 -1.79 -13.87
C SER A 273 5.57 -2.23 -12.80
N ILE A 274 5.31 -3.35 -12.10
CA ILE A 274 6.26 -3.96 -11.17
C ILE A 274 7.47 -4.52 -11.95
N LEU A 275 7.24 -5.26 -13.04
CA LEU A 275 8.33 -5.83 -13.84
C LEU A 275 9.26 -4.74 -14.40
N LEU A 276 8.67 -3.67 -14.94
CA LEU A 276 9.41 -2.53 -15.50
C LEU A 276 10.13 -1.67 -14.43
N SER A 277 9.82 -1.86 -13.15
CA SER A 277 10.57 -1.24 -12.04
C SER A 277 11.81 -2.04 -11.63
N ILE A 278 11.94 -3.29 -12.08
CA ILE A 278 13.05 -4.18 -11.73
C ILE A 278 13.98 -4.36 -12.93
N ILE A 279 13.41 -4.67 -14.10
CA ILE A 279 14.18 -5.04 -15.29
C ILE A 279 14.51 -3.78 -16.06
N LYS A 280 15.80 -3.45 -16.22
CA LYS A 280 16.24 -2.30 -17.05
C LYS A 280 15.89 -2.49 -18.53
N PRO A 281 15.77 -1.40 -19.32
CA PRO A 281 15.55 -1.49 -20.76
C PRO A 281 16.61 -2.37 -21.46
N GLY A 282 16.18 -3.37 -22.23
CA GLY A 282 17.07 -4.34 -22.87
C GLY A 282 17.77 -5.31 -21.91
N GLY A 283 17.47 -5.22 -20.62
CA GLY A 283 17.92 -6.17 -19.61
C GLY A 283 17.14 -7.47 -19.66
N SER A 284 17.79 -8.53 -19.20
CA SER A 284 17.21 -9.87 -19.05
C SER A 284 17.70 -10.52 -17.77
N MET A 285 16.85 -11.35 -17.17
CA MET A 285 17.19 -12.20 -16.02
C MET A 285 16.36 -13.48 -16.06
N SER A 286 16.78 -14.51 -15.35
CA SER A 286 15.96 -15.70 -15.14
C SER A 286 14.72 -15.37 -14.31
N LEU A 287 13.67 -16.19 -14.45
CA LEU A 287 12.46 -16.03 -13.62
C LEU A 287 12.75 -16.19 -12.12
N GLY A 288 13.71 -17.05 -11.75
CA GLY A 288 14.14 -17.21 -10.35
C GLY A 288 14.82 -15.95 -9.78
N GLU A 289 15.70 -15.31 -10.56
CA GLU A 289 16.30 -14.01 -10.18
C GLU A 289 15.24 -12.92 -10.03
N LEU A 290 14.26 -12.88 -10.93
CA LEU A 290 13.13 -11.96 -10.80
C LEU A 290 12.35 -12.20 -9.51
N CYS A 291 12.07 -13.46 -9.15
CA CYS A 291 11.38 -13.79 -7.90
C CYS A 291 12.18 -13.33 -6.67
N GLU A 292 13.51 -13.45 -6.70
CA GLU A 292 14.37 -12.97 -5.61
C GLU A 292 14.37 -11.42 -5.51
N GLU A 293 14.43 -10.70 -6.64
CA GLU A 293 14.30 -9.23 -6.67
C GLU A 293 12.92 -8.77 -6.15
N LEU A 294 11.85 -9.44 -6.56
CA LEU A 294 10.49 -9.17 -6.08
C LEU A 294 10.38 -9.34 -4.55
N ARG A 295 10.98 -10.41 -4.02
CA ARG A 295 10.96 -10.73 -2.58
C ARG A 295 11.79 -9.73 -1.78
N THR A 296 13.00 -9.44 -2.23
CA THR A 296 13.94 -8.59 -1.49
C THR A 296 13.53 -7.12 -1.50
N ARG A 297 13.18 -6.57 -2.67
CA ARG A 297 12.80 -5.15 -2.80
C ARG A 297 11.41 -4.87 -2.22
N TYR A 298 10.44 -5.72 -2.57
CA TYR A 298 9.02 -5.42 -2.37
C TYR A 298 8.30 -6.36 -1.40
N GLY A 299 8.98 -7.41 -0.92
CA GLY A 299 8.32 -8.46 -0.14
C GLY A 299 7.37 -9.33 -0.96
N ILE A 300 7.36 -9.24 -2.28
CA ILE A 300 6.43 -9.98 -3.14
C ILE A 300 6.89 -11.43 -3.25
N ILE A 301 5.99 -12.37 -2.94
CA ILE A 301 6.26 -13.80 -2.97
C ILE A 301 5.29 -14.49 -3.93
N VAL A 302 5.84 -15.23 -4.89
CA VAL A 302 5.10 -16.05 -5.86
C VAL A 302 5.50 -17.53 -5.81
N GLY A 303 6.58 -17.86 -5.10
CA GLY A 303 7.27 -19.15 -5.23
C GLY A 303 8.53 -19.02 -6.09
N GLY A 304 9.36 -20.07 -6.05
CA GLY A 304 10.57 -20.15 -6.86
C GLY A 304 11.84 -19.64 -6.16
N THR A 305 11.77 -19.27 -4.87
CA THR A 305 12.97 -19.01 -4.05
C THR A 305 13.03 -19.96 -2.85
N GLU A 306 14.24 -20.36 -2.46
CA GLU A 306 14.45 -21.20 -1.25
C GLU A 306 14.10 -20.45 0.05
N ARG A 307 14.09 -19.12 0.01
CA ARG A 307 13.88 -18.23 1.16
C ARG A 307 12.43 -17.84 1.39
N ASP A 308 11.52 -18.19 0.48
CA ASP A 308 10.09 -17.82 0.59
C ASP A 308 9.48 -18.30 1.91
N ARG A 309 9.77 -19.55 2.32
CA ARG A 309 9.23 -20.15 3.54
C ARG A 309 9.77 -19.50 4.81
N GLU A 310 11.07 -19.22 4.84
CA GLU A 310 11.71 -18.52 5.96
C GLU A 310 11.11 -17.12 6.13
N HIS A 311 10.95 -16.39 5.02
CA HIS A 311 10.39 -15.05 5.01
C HIS A 311 8.92 -15.05 5.50
N LEU A 312 8.11 -16.00 5.05
CA LEU A 312 6.73 -16.15 5.54
C LEU A 312 6.67 -16.51 7.03
N SER A 313 7.54 -17.40 7.48
CA SER A 313 7.61 -17.81 8.89
C SER A 313 8.00 -16.65 9.81
N ALA A 314 8.87 -15.74 9.37
CA ALA A 314 9.25 -14.54 10.13
C ALA A 314 8.05 -13.60 10.40
N TRP A 315 6.99 -13.74 9.62
CA TRP A 315 5.75 -12.96 9.69
C TRP A 315 4.56 -13.75 10.24
N ASP A 316 4.80 -14.96 10.76
CA ASP A 316 3.75 -15.85 11.28
C ASP A 316 2.71 -16.23 10.21
N ILE A 317 3.07 -16.15 8.91
CA ILE A 317 2.22 -16.53 7.78
C ILE A 317 2.48 -18.00 7.45
N HIS A 318 1.46 -18.82 7.62
CA HIS A 318 1.59 -20.27 7.49
C HIS A 318 1.18 -20.73 6.08
N LEU A 319 2.08 -21.42 5.40
CA LEU A 319 1.73 -22.24 4.25
C LEU A 319 1.26 -23.61 4.74
N GLY A 320 -0.04 -23.86 4.61
CA GLY A 320 -0.61 -25.18 4.90
C GLY A 320 0.02 -26.27 4.04
N ALA A 321 -0.03 -27.52 4.51
CA ALA A 321 0.33 -28.66 3.69
C ALA A 321 -0.72 -28.83 2.57
N SER A 322 -0.26 -29.06 1.33
CA SER A 322 -1.12 -29.53 0.25
C SER A 322 -1.16 -31.05 0.28
N GLY A 323 -2.35 -31.65 0.21
CA GLY A 323 -2.49 -33.11 0.13
C GLY A 323 -1.93 -33.71 -1.17
N THR A 324 -1.65 -32.87 -2.17
CA THR A 324 -1.22 -33.28 -3.51
C THR A 324 0.15 -32.72 -3.94
N GLU A 325 0.70 -31.74 -3.22
CA GLU A 325 1.90 -31.02 -3.64
C GLU A 325 2.89 -30.88 -2.47
N SER A 326 4.17 -31.18 -2.71
CA SER A 326 5.24 -31.09 -1.72
C SER A 326 5.56 -29.64 -1.33
N ASP A 327 5.48 -28.71 -2.29
CA ASP A 327 5.57 -27.27 -2.05
C ASP A 327 4.44 -26.51 -2.77
N PRO A 328 3.42 -25.98 -2.06
CA PRO A 328 2.31 -25.23 -2.64
C PRO A 328 2.71 -23.94 -3.37
N LEU A 329 3.87 -23.34 -3.07
CA LEU A 329 4.34 -22.14 -3.77
C LEU A 329 5.13 -22.50 -5.03
N ASN A 330 6.03 -23.47 -4.93
CA ASN A 330 6.95 -23.84 -6.01
C ASN A 330 6.33 -24.86 -6.98
N ASN A 331 5.15 -24.52 -7.51
CA ASN A 331 4.34 -25.42 -8.34
C ASN A 331 3.36 -24.63 -9.26
N ARG A 332 2.08 -25.04 -9.34
CA ARG A 332 0.96 -24.30 -9.94
C ARG A 332 0.95 -22.80 -9.66
N ASN A 333 1.36 -22.31 -8.49
CA ASN A 333 1.42 -20.85 -8.26
C ASN A 333 2.55 -20.19 -9.06
N TYR A 334 3.76 -20.73 -8.97
CA TYR A 334 4.92 -20.30 -9.76
C TYR A 334 4.67 -20.42 -11.26
N GLU A 335 4.09 -21.52 -11.73
CA GLU A 335 3.70 -21.72 -13.12
C GLU A 335 2.60 -20.73 -13.58
N GLY A 336 1.63 -20.44 -12.73
CA GLY A 336 0.61 -19.42 -12.99
C GLY A 336 1.21 -18.00 -13.08
N PHE A 337 2.21 -17.70 -12.26
CA PHE A 337 2.97 -16.46 -12.35
C PHE A 337 3.81 -16.41 -13.63
N LYS A 338 4.54 -17.47 -13.96
CA LYS A 338 5.28 -17.62 -15.22
C LYS A 338 4.38 -17.31 -16.41
N GLN A 339 3.23 -17.97 -16.49
CA GLN A 339 2.27 -17.76 -17.57
C GLN A 339 1.80 -16.30 -17.63
N ALA A 340 1.51 -15.67 -16.49
CA ALA A 340 1.12 -14.26 -16.47
C ALA A 340 2.21 -13.31 -17.00
N VAL A 341 3.49 -13.61 -16.76
CA VAL A 341 4.61 -12.83 -17.30
C VAL A 341 4.81 -13.09 -18.80
N VAL A 342 4.61 -14.35 -19.25
CA VAL A 342 4.63 -14.72 -20.68
C VAL A 342 3.48 -14.03 -21.42
N ASP A 343 2.27 -14.03 -20.87
CA ASP A 343 1.08 -13.40 -21.46
C ASP A 343 1.23 -11.88 -21.61
N LEU A 344 2.01 -11.25 -20.74
CA LEU A 344 2.38 -9.83 -20.86
C LEU A 344 3.46 -9.58 -21.92
N GLY A 345 4.08 -10.64 -22.46
CA GLY A 345 5.15 -10.55 -23.46
C GLY A 345 6.53 -10.26 -22.88
N PHE A 346 6.73 -10.45 -21.57
CA PHE A 346 8.04 -10.23 -20.92
C PHE A 346 8.86 -11.50 -20.73
N ALA A 347 8.29 -12.69 -20.91
CA ALA A 347 9.01 -13.94 -20.69
C ALA A 347 8.95 -14.88 -21.89
N GLN A 348 10.03 -15.64 -22.07
CA GLN A 348 10.13 -16.73 -23.03
C GLN A 348 10.74 -17.97 -22.34
N GLU A 349 10.12 -19.13 -22.59
CA GLU A 349 10.63 -20.42 -22.13
C GLU A 349 11.54 -21.02 -23.20
N TYR A 350 12.71 -21.49 -22.78
CA TYR A 350 13.71 -22.10 -23.64
C TYR A 350 13.67 -23.62 -23.54
N ALA A 351 14.31 -24.30 -24.49
CA ALA A 351 14.26 -25.75 -24.63
C ALA A 351 14.86 -26.53 -23.43
N ASP A 352 15.69 -25.86 -22.63
CA ASP A 352 16.28 -26.37 -21.39
C ASP A 352 15.38 -26.21 -20.16
N GLY A 353 14.16 -25.69 -20.33
CA GLY A 353 13.21 -25.42 -19.25
C GLY A 353 13.51 -24.13 -18.48
N VAL A 354 14.51 -23.35 -18.91
CA VAL A 354 14.80 -22.04 -18.32
C VAL A 354 13.82 -21.02 -18.88
N THR A 355 13.24 -20.21 -18.00
CA THR A 355 12.44 -19.05 -18.40
C THR A 355 13.27 -17.79 -18.20
N ILE A 356 13.48 -17.04 -19.27
CA ILE A 356 14.12 -15.72 -19.21
C ILE A 356 13.03 -14.66 -19.32
N VAL A 357 13.08 -13.71 -18.39
CA VAL A 357 12.29 -12.49 -18.41
C VAL A 357 13.17 -11.38 -18.98
N SER A 358 12.68 -10.67 -19.97
CA SER A 358 13.41 -9.61 -20.65
C SER A 358 12.48 -8.47 -21.05
N THR A 359 13.05 -7.28 -21.18
CA THR A 359 12.36 -6.15 -21.82
C THR A 359 12.97 -5.91 -23.19
N PRO A 360 12.19 -5.43 -24.17
CA PRO A 360 12.72 -5.10 -25.48
C PRO A 360 13.93 -4.16 -25.33
N SER A 361 15.06 -4.53 -25.93
CA SER A 361 16.16 -3.59 -26.13
C SER A 361 15.68 -2.44 -27.02
N LYS A 362 16.38 -1.30 -26.96
CA LYS A 362 16.37 -0.35 -28.08
C LYS A 362 16.77 -1.15 -29.32
N ASN A 363 15.81 -1.52 -30.15
CA ASN A 363 16.12 -2.12 -31.43
C ASN A 363 16.50 -1.01 -32.41
N GLU A 364 17.69 -1.18 -32.97
CA GLU A 364 17.93 -1.27 -34.42
C GLU A 364 16.69 -1.23 -35.32
#